data_AF-A0A9P6GWG3-F1
#
_entry.id   AF-A0A9P6GWG3-F1
#
_cell.length_a   1.000
_cell.length_b   1.000
_cell.length_c   1.000
_cell.angle_alpha   90.00
_cell.angle_beta   90.00
_cell.angle_gamma   90.00
#
_symmetry.space_group_name_H-M   'P 1'
#
loop_
_entity.id
_entity.type
_entity.pdbx_description
1 polymer ?
#
loop_
_entity_poly.entity_id
_entity_poly.type
_entity_poly.pdbx_seq_one_letter_code
_entity_poly.pdbx_strand_id
1 'polypeptide(L)'
;MNINSISSGVGCAHTEIECGLILEQAVIGRLRRIRRRMNERERRCIKSGDIFVYSEEESKIKRWTDSRKWSPSRVHGSFMMYFEVREHNPMIKKTYSAIYKGFKYHIVFYSLLADDRSRACCQKYRNTFHSAERPSSKPFNQPRAYMFPQDTCVQKNNPYYQDQFFRRIDEDDYIHKHSRDFY
;
A
#
# COMPACT_ATOMS: atom_id res chain seq x y z
N MET A 1 -11.51 -22.01 -0.09
CA MET A 1 -12.37 -21.15 -0.94
C MET A 1 -11.79 -19.74 -0.93
N ASN A 2 -11.15 -19.34 -2.03
CA ASN A 2 -10.41 -18.09 -2.11
C ASN A 2 -11.41 -16.92 -2.14
N ILE A 3 -11.51 -16.16 -1.06
CA ILE A 3 -12.19 -14.86 -1.09
C ILE A 3 -11.35 -14.02 -2.04
N ASN A 4 -11.84 -13.82 -3.27
CA ASN A 4 -11.16 -13.07 -4.31
C ASN A 4 -10.74 -11.70 -3.76
N SER A 5 -9.50 -11.59 -3.32
CA SER A 5 -8.94 -10.33 -2.85
C SER A 5 -9.07 -9.33 -3.98
N ILE A 6 -9.64 -8.15 -3.70
CA ILE A 6 -9.75 -7.06 -4.69
C ILE A 6 -8.42 -6.29 -4.84
N SER A 7 -7.42 -6.55 -3.98
CA SER A 7 -6.12 -5.89 -4.06
C SER A 7 -5.46 -6.07 -5.43
N SER A 8 -4.80 -5.01 -5.91
CA SER A 8 -4.01 -5.03 -7.15
C SER A 8 -2.89 -6.07 -7.06
N GLY A 9 -2.30 -6.21 -5.88
CA GLY A 9 -1.27 -7.20 -5.55
C GLY A 9 -0.91 -7.16 -4.07
N VAL A 10 0.15 -7.88 -3.71
CA VAL A 10 0.72 -7.91 -2.36
C VAL A 10 2.17 -7.43 -2.41
N GLY A 11 2.55 -6.49 -1.55
CA GLY A 11 3.91 -5.98 -1.46
C GLY A 11 4.04 -4.68 -0.66
N CYS A 12 5.18 -4.01 -0.83
CA CYS A 12 5.48 -2.71 -0.24
C CYS A 12 6.33 -1.87 -1.20
N ALA A 13 6.38 -0.55 -0.94
CA ALA A 13 7.26 0.39 -1.60
C ALA A 13 7.72 1.46 -0.60
N HIS A 14 8.93 1.95 -0.79
CA HIS A 14 9.59 2.93 0.07
C HIS A 14 10.28 4.04 -0.73
N THR A 15 10.28 3.93 -2.06
CA THR A 15 10.83 4.96 -2.96
C THR A 15 9.84 5.27 -4.08
N GLU A 16 10.00 6.45 -4.67
CA GLU A 16 9.24 6.85 -5.86
C GLU A 16 9.54 5.96 -7.07
N ILE A 17 10.79 5.50 -7.20
CA ILE A 17 11.22 4.58 -8.26
C ILE A 17 10.39 3.28 -8.20
N GLU A 18 10.25 2.66 -7.02
CA GLU A 18 9.41 1.47 -6.84
C GLU A 18 7.93 1.72 -7.17
N CYS A 19 7.44 2.93 -6.89
CA CYS A 19 6.08 3.33 -7.23
C CYS A 19 5.88 3.52 -8.74
N GLY A 20 6.82 4.17 -9.44
CA GLY A 20 6.78 4.33 -10.90
C GLY A 20 6.81 2.99 -11.62
N LEU A 21 7.63 2.09 -11.11
CA LEU A 21 7.69 0.69 -11.47
C LEU A 21 6.33 -0.01 -11.33
N ILE A 22 5.70 0.02 -10.14
CA ILE A 22 4.35 -0.55 -9.90
C ILE A 22 3.32 0.03 -10.89
N LEU A 23 3.40 1.34 -11.12
CA LEU A 23 2.52 2.04 -12.03
C LEU A 23 2.68 1.57 -13.47
N GLU A 24 3.90 1.35 -13.95
CA GLU A 24 4.16 0.84 -15.30
C GLU A 24 3.49 -0.51 -15.53
N GLN A 25 3.64 -1.45 -14.58
CA GLN A 25 3.01 -2.78 -14.66
C GLN A 25 1.48 -2.68 -14.62
N ALA A 26 0.95 -1.75 -13.84
CA ALA A 26 -0.48 -1.47 -13.82
C ALA A 26 -0.95 -0.95 -15.18
N VAL A 27 -0.24 0.00 -15.80
CA VAL A 27 -0.63 0.60 -17.09
C VAL A 27 -0.66 -0.42 -18.21
N ILE A 28 0.36 -1.26 -18.32
CA ILE A 28 0.45 -2.31 -19.36
C ILE A 28 -0.47 -3.52 -19.09
N GLY A 29 -1.26 -3.48 -18.00
CA GLY A 29 -2.29 -4.48 -17.71
C GLY A 29 -1.79 -5.74 -16.99
N ARG A 30 -0.54 -5.76 -16.53
CA ARG A 30 0.02 -6.89 -15.77
C ARG A 30 -0.35 -6.87 -14.29
N LEU A 31 -0.57 -5.68 -13.74
CA LEU A 31 -1.13 -5.50 -12.40
C LEU A 31 -2.57 -5.00 -12.51
N ARG A 32 -3.51 -5.63 -11.80
CA ARG A 32 -4.91 -5.23 -11.85
C ARG A 32 -5.08 -3.82 -11.31
N ARG A 33 -5.79 -2.95 -12.03
CA ARG A 33 -6.23 -1.64 -11.53
C ARG A 33 -7.63 -1.70 -10.95
N ILE A 34 -7.89 -0.91 -9.93
CA ILE A 34 -9.22 -0.72 -9.35
C ILE A 34 -10.00 0.22 -10.27
N ARG A 35 -11.14 -0.25 -10.75
CA ARG A 35 -12.00 0.45 -11.73
C ARG A 35 -13.31 0.97 -11.14
N ARG A 36 -13.56 0.71 -9.85
CA ARG A 36 -14.76 1.16 -9.13
C ARG A 36 -14.49 1.22 -7.64
N ARG A 37 -15.35 1.92 -6.89
CA ARG A 37 -15.30 1.88 -5.44
C ARG A 37 -15.50 0.46 -4.92
N MET A 38 -14.76 0.13 -3.87
CA MET A 38 -14.94 -1.13 -3.14
C MET A 38 -16.28 -1.10 -2.39
N ASN A 39 -16.95 -2.25 -2.33
CA ASN A 39 -18.09 -2.45 -1.44
C ASN A 39 -17.60 -2.70 0.00
N GLU A 40 -18.54 -2.80 0.93
CA GLU A 40 -18.23 -2.94 2.35
C GLU A 40 -17.47 -4.24 2.67
N ARG A 41 -17.85 -5.36 2.04
CA ARG A 41 -17.18 -6.65 2.22
C ARG A 41 -15.73 -6.60 1.74
N GLU A 42 -15.49 -5.99 0.59
CA GLU A 42 -14.15 -5.80 0.02
C GLU A 42 -13.27 -4.94 0.93
N ARG A 43 -13.82 -3.87 1.53
CA ARG A 43 -13.09 -3.03 2.50
C ARG A 43 -12.68 -3.80 3.75
N ARG A 44 -13.55 -4.67 4.27
CA ARG A 44 -13.24 -5.53 5.42
C ARG A 44 -12.12 -6.54 5.14
N CYS A 45 -11.85 -6.84 3.88
CA CYS A 45 -10.79 -7.78 3.49
C CYS A 45 -9.40 -7.13 3.33
N ILE A 46 -9.28 -5.80 3.48
CA ILE A 46 -7.99 -5.09 3.39
C ILE A 46 -7.06 -5.56 4.51
N LYS A 47 -5.85 -6.00 4.14
CA LYS A 47 -4.84 -6.52 5.07
C LYS A 47 -3.45 -5.95 4.78
N SER A 48 -2.54 -6.15 5.73
CA SER A 48 -1.13 -5.77 5.58
C SER A 48 -0.52 -6.45 4.35
N GLY A 49 0.10 -5.65 3.51
CA GLY A 49 0.67 -6.02 2.22
C GLY A 49 -0.22 -5.70 1.03
N ASP A 50 -1.52 -5.44 1.21
CA ASP A 50 -2.37 -5.12 0.07
C ASP A 50 -1.94 -3.81 -0.60
N ILE A 51 -1.83 -3.88 -1.93
CA ILE A 51 -1.58 -2.74 -2.82
C ILE A 51 -2.83 -2.50 -3.65
N PHE A 52 -3.19 -1.24 -3.85
CA PHE A 52 -4.27 -0.83 -4.75
C PHE A 52 -3.76 0.24 -5.72
N VAL A 53 -3.94 0.03 -7.01
CA VAL A 53 -3.60 0.99 -8.06
C VAL A 53 -4.87 1.41 -8.78
N TYR A 54 -5.10 2.72 -8.94
CA TYR A 54 -6.25 3.23 -9.70
C TYR A 54 -5.93 4.53 -10.43
N SER A 55 -6.59 4.75 -11.57
CA SER A 55 -6.65 6.07 -12.22
C SER A 55 -7.96 6.76 -11.83
N GLU A 56 -7.93 8.07 -11.63
CA GLU A 56 -9.16 8.84 -11.36
C GLU A 56 -10.12 8.77 -12.55
N GLU A 57 -9.60 8.78 -13.77
CA GLU A 57 -10.36 8.79 -15.01
C GLU A 57 -11.06 7.44 -15.26
N GLU A 58 -10.36 6.33 -15.04
CA GLU A 58 -10.90 4.97 -15.21
C GLU A 58 -11.88 4.61 -14.07
N SER A 59 -11.55 4.95 -12.82
CA SER A 59 -12.29 4.48 -11.65
C SER A 59 -13.35 5.43 -11.12
N LYS A 60 -13.26 6.72 -11.49
CA LYS A 60 -14.02 7.84 -10.89
C LYS A 60 -13.79 8.00 -9.38
N ILE A 61 -12.71 7.42 -8.84
CA ILE A 61 -12.29 7.58 -7.45
C ILE A 61 -11.31 8.74 -7.39
N LYS A 62 -11.69 9.83 -6.71
CA LYS A 62 -10.79 10.96 -6.41
C LYS A 62 -10.16 10.89 -5.02
N ARG A 63 -10.77 10.10 -4.13
CA ARG A 63 -10.36 9.89 -2.74
C ARG A 63 -10.58 8.44 -2.37
N TRP A 64 -9.53 7.80 -1.88
CA TRP A 64 -9.59 6.43 -1.40
C TRP A 64 -10.34 6.32 -0.07
N THR A 65 -11.25 5.37 0.02
CA THR A 65 -12.11 5.14 1.19
C THR A 65 -12.12 3.66 1.56
N ASP A 66 -11.73 3.36 2.78
CA ASP A 66 -11.47 2.00 3.27
C ASP A 66 -12.22 1.66 4.57
N SER A 67 -13.10 2.55 5.04
CA SER A 67 -13.88 2.39 6.28
C SER A 67 -13.05 2.24 7.56
N ARG A 68 -11.75 2.56 7.53
CA ARG A 68 -10.87 2.61 8.72
C ARG A 68 -10.75 4.02 9.26
N LYS A 69 -10.45 4.16 10.56
CA LYS A 69 -10.23 5.45 11.21
C LYS A 69 -8.74 5.80 11.16
N TRP A 70 -8.42 6.93 10.55
CA TRP A 70 -7.04 7.34 10.29
C TRP A 70 -6.68 8.60 11.07
N SER A 71 -5.40 8.71 11.43
CA SER A 71 -4.79 9.97 11.85
C SER A 71 -4.91 11.03 10.75
N PRO A 72 -4.75 12.33 11.07
CA PRO A 72 -4.48 13.33 10.04
C PRO A 72 -3.25 12.94 9.22
N SER A 73 -3.21 13.42 7.98
CA SER A 73 -2.20 13.04 7.02
C SER A 73 -0.82 13.57 7.40
N ARG A 74 0.24 12.86 7.01
CA ARG A 74 1.63 13.28 7.17
C ARG A 74 2.39 13.07 5.87
N VAL A 75 3.11 14.10 5.43
CA VAL A 75 3.98 13.98 4.25
C VAL A 75 5.29 13.33 4.67
N HIS A 76 5.74 12.36 3.91
CA HIS A 76 7.03 11.70 4.11
C HIS A 76 7.62 11.29 2.76
N GLY A 77 8.67 12.01 2.33
CA GLY A 77 9.14 11.92 0.94
C GLY A 77 8.01 12.18 -0.05
N SER A 78 7.90 11.31 -1.06
CA SER A 78 6.83 11.36 -2.08
C SER A 78 5.50 10.76 -1.62
N PHE A 79 5.35 10.42 -0.34
CA PHE A 79 4.18 9.73 0.19
C PHE A 79 3.37 10.58 1.15
N MET A 80 2.05 10.35 1.15
CA MET A 80 1.17 10.74 2.25
C MET A 80 0.88 9.53 3.13
N MET A 81 1.17 9.63 4.41
CA MET A 81 1.02 8.57 5.40
C MET A 81 -0.11 8.87 6.39
N TYR A 82 -0.77 7.79 6.79
CA TYR A 82 -1.86 7.78 7.75
C TYR A 82 -1.68 6.57 8.66
N PHE A 83 -1.94 6.75 9.95
CA PHE A 83 -1.85 5.69 10.96
C PHE A 83 -3.24 5.38 11.47
N GLU A 84 -3.58 4.09 11.53
CA GLU A 84 -4.85 3.65 12.10
C GLU A 84 -4.88 3.99 13.60
N VAL A 85 -5.96 4.63 14.04
CA VAL A 85 -6.07 5.09 15.42
C VAL A 85 -6.58 3.97 16.33
N ARG A 86 -6.14 3.97 17.60
CA ARG A 86 -6.58 3.06 18.67
C ARG A 86 -6.20 1.58 18.47
N GLU A 87 -5.08 1.32 17.81
CA GLU A 87 -4.55 -0.03 17.60
C GLU A 87 -3.14 -0.15 18.20
N HIS A 88 -2.86 -1.26 18.90
CA HIS A 88 -1.55 -1.51 19.53
C HIS A 88 -0.43 -1.73 18.49
N ASN A 89 -0.77 -2.30 17.34
CA ASN A 89 0.10 -2.39 16.17
C ASN A 89 -0.64 -1.82 14.96
N PRO A 90 -0.63 -0.49 14.79
CA PRO A 90 -1.51 0.18 13.86
C PRO A 90 -1.17 -0.19 12.42
N MET A 91 -2.20 -0.31 11.58
CA MET A 91 -2.03 -0.30 10.15
C MET A 91 -1.53 1.09 9.71
N ILE A 92 -0.58 1.12 8.80
CA ILE A 92 -0.22 2.29 8.02
C ILE A 92 -0.95 2.21 6.68
N LYS A 93 -1.57 3.32 6.29
CA LYS A 93 -1.92 3.57 4.90
C LYS A 93 -0.95 4.59 4.34
N LYS A 94 -0.29 4.20 3.25
CA LYS A 94 0.67 5.05 2.52
C LYS A 94 0.15 5.25 1.10
N THR A 95 0.02 6.49 0.68
CA THR A 95 -0.50 6.82 -0.66
C THR A 95 0.55 7.58 -1.47
N TYR A 96 0.65 7.21 -2.74
CA TYR A 96 1.46 7.89 -3.75
C TYR A 96 0.56 8.31 -4.91
N SER A 97 0.77 9.50 -5.47
CA SER A 97 0.01 10.02 -6.60
C SER A 97 0.97 10.50 -7.68
N ALA A 98 0.67 10.18 -8.93
CA ALA A 98 1.47 10.63 -10.08
C ALA A 98 0.60 10.89 -11.30
N ILE A 99 1.05 11.80 -12.16
CA ILE A 99 0.50 11.96 -13.50
C ILE A 99 1.36 11.15 -14.45
N TYR A 100 0.74 10.24 -15.20
CA TYR A 100 1.42 9.41 -16.19
C TYR A 100 0.63 9.38 -17.48
N LYS A 101 1.28 9.78 -18.59
CA LYS A 101 0.65 9.93 -19.92
C LYS A 101 -0.65 10.77 -19.89
N GLY A 102 -0.67 11.82 -19.07
CA GLY A 102 -1.82 12.73 -18.92
C GLY A 102 -2.94 12.24 -18.00
N PHE A 103 -2.83 11.03 -17.43
CA PHE A 103 -3.82 10.48 -16.50
C PHE A 103 -3.30 10.50 -15.07
N LYS A 104 -4.18 10.78 -14.10
CA LYS A 104 -3.81 10.82 -12.68
C LYS A 104 -4.01 9.47 -12.03
N TYR A 105 -2.90 8.88 -11.59
CA TYR A 105 -2.86 7.60 -10.91
C TYR A 105 -2.57 7.74 -9.43
N HIS A 106 -3.06 6.77 -8.68
CA HIS A 106 -2.86 6.63 -7.25
C HIS A 106 -2.47 5.20 -6.92
N ILE A 107 -1.55 5.07 -5.99
CA ILE A 107 -1.17 3.80 -5.36
C ILE A 107 -1.43 3.90 -3.87
N VAL A 108 -2.10 2.90 -3.30
CA VAL A 108 -2.37 2.80 -1.87
C VAL A 108 -1.74 1.52 -1.35
N PHE A 109 -0.88 1.66 -0.35
CA PHE A 109 -0.22 0.57 0.35
C PHE A 109 -0.77 0.45 1.75
N TYR A 110 -0.96 -0.79 2.20
CA TYR A 110 -1.26 -1.12 3.58
C TYR A 110 -0.11 -1.94 4.17
N SER A 111 0.39 -1.56 5.34
CA SER A 111 1.42 -2.31 6.07
C SER A 111 1.23 -2.17 7.57
N LEU A 112 1.63 -3.16 8.35
CA LEU A 112 1.72 -2.97 9.82
C LEU A 112 2.86 -2.00 10.12
N LEU A 113 2.65 -1.09 11.09
CA LEU A 113 3.67 -0.12 11.49
C LEU A 113 4.98 -0.80 11.88
N ALA A 114 4.91 -1.88 12.68
CA ALA A 114 6.10 -2.63 13.06
C ALA A 114 6.86 -3.21 11.84
N ASP A 115 6.15 -3.75 10.86
CA ASP A 115 6.74 -4.33 9.64
C ASP A 115 7.38 -3.25 8.76
N ASP A 116 6.74 -2.09 8.60
CA ASP A 116 7.25 -0.97 7.79
C ASP A 116 8.46 -0.32 8.46
N ARG A 117 8.40 -0.09 9.78
CA ARG A 117 9.51 0.51 10.57
C ARG A 117 10.74 -0.38 10.60
N SER A 118 10.57 -1.69 10.80
CA SER A 118 11.67 -2.66 10.84
C SER A 118 12.16 -3.11 9.47
N ARG A 119 11.47 -2.70 8.39
CA ARG A 119 11.65 -3.20 7.01
C ARG A 119 11.37 -4.70 6.83
N ALA A 120 10.78 -5.36 7.83
CA ALA A 120 10.36 -6.75 7.72
C ALA A 120 9.35 -6.96 6.57
N CYS A 121 8.59 -5.92 6.19
CA CYS A 121 7.68 -5.97 5.03
C CYS A 121 8.41 -6.40 3.74
N CYS A 122 9.61 -5.88 3.48
CA CYS A 122 10.32 -6.19 2.24
C CYS A 122 10.76 -7.66 2.19
N GLN A 123 11.22 -8.20 3.32
CA GLN A 123 11.55 -9.62 3.41
C GLN A 123 10.29 -10.51 3.33
N LYS A 124 9.21 -10.12 4.00
CA LYS A 124 7.93 -10.84 4.03
C LYS A 124 7.31 -10.97 2.64
N TYR A 125 7.39 -9.91 1.85
CA TYR A 125 6.84 -9.89 0.50
C TYR A 125 7.84 -10.26 -0.59
N ARG A 126 9.11 -10.51 -0.23
CA ARG A 126 10.15 -11.08 -1.11
C ARG A 126 9.83 -12.49 -1.60
N ASN A 127 8.86 -13.21 -1.03
CA ASN A 127 8.57 -14.61 -1.37
C ASN A 127 7.09 -14.93 -1.61
N THR A 128 6.17 -13.95 -1.54
CA THR A 128 4.72 -14.16 -1.82
C THR A 128 4.43 -14.42 -3.31
N PHE A 129 5.48 -14.77 -4.07
CA PHE A 129 5.57 -15.10 -5.48
C PHE A 129 5.13 -16.53 -5.83
N HIS A 130 5.14 -17.47 -4.88
CA HIS A 130 4.98 -18.90 -5.19
C HIS A 130 3.58 -19.48 -4.99
N SER A 131 2.64 -18.79 -4.32
CA SER A 131 1.42 -19.44 -3.79
C SER A 131 0.10 -18.97 -4.39
N ALA A 132 0.11 -18.11 -5.42
CA ALA A 132 -1.12 -17.83 -6.16
C ALA A 132 -1.41 -18.99 -7.13
N GLU A 133 -1.85 -20.11 -6.57
CA GLU A 133 -2.29 -21.28 -7.35
C GLU A 133 -3.45 -20.92 -8.28
N ARG A 134 -3.34 -21.47 -9.50
CA ARG A 134 -4.19 -21.22 -10.67
C ARG A 134 -5.63 -21.69 -10.44
N PRO A 135 -6.65 -20.98 -10.93
CA PRO A 135 -7.80 -21.61 -11.55
C PRO A 135 -7.38 -22.01 -12.98
N SER A 136 -7.26 -23.31 -13.21
CA SER A 136 -6.94 -23.90 -14.51
C SER A 136 -8.10 -23.73 -15.49
N SER A 137 -8.19 -22.60 -16.18
CA SER A 137 -8.88 -22.48 -17.48
C SER A 137 -8.91 -21.03 -17.97
N LYS A 138 -7.93 -20.63 -18.78
CA LYS A 138 -8.12 -19.86 -20.03
C LYS A 138 -6.76 -19.46 -20.63
N PRO A 139 -6.56 -19.58 -21.95
CA PRO A 139 -5.36 -19.14 -22.63
C PRO A 139 -5.52 -17.71 -23.17
N PHE A 140 -4.49 -16.86 -23.05
CA PHE A 140 -3.88 -16.08 -24.15
C PHE A 140 -2.81 -15.09 -23.64
N ASN A 141 -1.58 -15.23 -24.14
CA ASN A 141 -0.55 -14.19 -24.32
C ASN A 141 -0.57 -12.95 -23.40
N GLN A 142 -0.32 -13.11 -22.10
CA GLN A 142 0.12 -12.00 -21.23
C GLN A 142 1.43 -12.36 -20.53
N PRO A 143 2.50 -11.56 -20.72
CA PRO A 143 3.73 -11.77 -19.98
C PRO A 143 3.48 -11.57 -18.48
N ARG A 144 3.93 -12.58 -17.73
CA ARG A 144 3.89 -12.74 -16.26
C ARG A 144 4.14 -11.43 -15.52
N ALA A 145 3.49 -11.22 -14.38
CA ALA A 145 3.72 -10.07 -13.51
C ALA A 145 5.22 -9.94 -13.18
N TYR A 146 5.84 -8.84 -13.62
CA TYR A 146 7.27 -8.58 -13.39
C TYR A 146 7.46 -7.88 -12.04
N MET A 147 8.38 -8.45 -11.26
CA MET A 147 8.79 -8.03 -9.93
C MET A 147 9.59 -6.72 -9.99
N PHE A 148 9.58 -5.98 -8.88
CA PHE A 148 10.56 -4.94 -8.61
C PHE A 148 11.56 -5.46 -7.58
N PRO A 149 12.87 -5.22 -7.77
CA PRO A 149 13.84 -5.47 -6.72
C PRO A 149 13.49 -4.61 -5.50
N GLN A 150 13.01 -5.23 -4.42
CA GLN A 150 12.81 -4.56 -3.12
C GLN A 150 14.13 -4.40 -2.34
N ASP A 151 15.26 -4.32 -3.06
CA ASP A 151 16.59 -4.22 -2.47
C ASP A 151 16.84 -2.81 -1.86
N THR A 152 15.94 -1.85 -2.08
CA THR A 152 16.01 -0.50 -1.48
C THR A 152 15.82 -0.49 0.04
N CYS A 153 15.25 -1.56 0.62
CA CYS A 153 15.05 -1.71 2.05
C CYS A 153 16.28 -2.21 2.80
N VAL A 154 17.31 -2.69 2.09
CA VAL A 154 18.46 -3.41 2.68
C VAL A 154 19.56 -2.44 3.15
N GLN A 155 19.48 -1.17 2.75
CA GLN A 155 20.46 -0.17 3.21
C GLN A 155 19.96 0.49 4.50
N LYS A 156 20.49 0.05 5.65
CA LYS A 156 20.28 0.66 6.99
C LYS A 156 20.56 2.18 7.03
N ASN A 157 21.27 2.71 6.03
CA ASN A 157 21.64 4.12 5.91
C ASN A 157 20.73 4.92 4.96
N ASN A 158 19.55 4.40 4.59
CA ASN A 158 18.64 5.14 3.70
C ASN A 158 18.14 6.43 4.41
N PRO A 159 18.45 7.63 3.89
CA PRO A 159 18.08 8.91 4.49
C PRO A 159 16.58 9.06 4.75
N TYR A 160 15.75 8.33 3.99
CA TYR A 160 14.30 8.32 4.11
C TYR A 160 13.83 7.97 5.54
N TYR A 161 14.52 7.09 6.28
CA TYR A 161 14.15 6.74 7.67
C TYR A 161 15.15 7.23 8.73
N GLN A 162 16.24 7.91 8.33
CA GLN A 162 17.11 8.62 9.28
C GLN A 162 16.44 9.89 9.82
N ASP A 163 15.31 10.28 9.23
CA ASP A 163 14.50 11.40 9.67
C ASP A 163 13.79 11.11 11.01
N GLN A 164 13.73 12.12 11.89
CA GLN A 164 13.15 12.03 13.24
C GLN A 164 11.64 11.71 13.24
N PHE A 165 11.01 11.60 12.06
CA PHE A 165 9.60 11.36 11.86
C PHE A 165 9.05 10.18 12.67
N PHE A 166 9.72 9.02 12.66
CA PHE A 166 9.26 7.86 13.41
C PHE A 166 9.49 7.99 14.92
N ARG A 167 10.49 8.78 15.36
CA ARG A 167 10.65 9.12 16.79
C ARG A 167 9.57 10.08 17.25
N ARG A 168 9.19 11.06 16.42
CA ARG A 168 8.08 11.98 16.70
C ARG A 168 6.72 11.30 16.72
N ILE A 169 6.50 10.20 16.01
CA ILE A 169 5.24 9.44 16.14
C ILE A 169 5.13 8.74 17.50
N ASP A 170 6.26 8.24 18.03
CA ASP A 170 6.32 7.65 19.37
C ASP A 170 6.22 8.75 20.47
N GLU A 171 6.77 9.95 20.23
CA GLU A 171 6.78 11.09 21.18
C GLU A 171 5.51 11.98 21.11
N ASP A 172 4.93 12.18 19.92
CA ASP A 172 3.60 12.76 19.73
C ASP A 172 2.56 11.70 20.07
N ASP A 173 2.33 11.63 21.37
CA ASP A 173 1.38 10.88 22.18
C ASP A 173 -0.09 10.90 21.67
N TYR A 174 -0.39 10.93 20.37
CA TYR A 174 -1.73 10.99 19.77
C TYR A 174 -2.43 9.64 19.83
N ILE A 175 -1.70 8.55 19.55
CA ILE A 175 -2.20 7.17 19.65
C ILE A 175 -2.60 6.87 21.10
N HIS A 176 -1.87 7.39 22.09
CA HIS A 176 -2.19 7.26 23.51
C HIS A 176 -3.21 8.30 24.01
N LYS A 177 -3.10 9.59 23.65
CA LYS A 177 -4.03 10.66 24.11
C LYS A 177 -5.48 10.44 23.67
N HIS A 178 -5.75 9.90 22.48
CA HIS A 178 -7.11 9.75 21.97
C HIS A 178 -7.72 8.34 22.19
N SER A 179 -7.07 7.54 23.04
CA SER A 179 -7.60 6.27 23.53
C SER A 179 -8.58 6.44 24.71
N ARG A 180 -8.57 7.59 25.41
CA ARG A 180 -9.34 7.80 26.66
C ARG A 180 -10.61 8.64 26.53
N ASP A 181 -10.83 9.37 25.45
CA ASP A 181 -11.90 10.39 25.39
C ASP A 181 -13.21 9.94 24.71
N PHE A 182 -13.50 8.64 24.69
CA PHE A 182 -14.82 8.13 24.26
C PHE A 182 -15.24 6.96 25.14
N TYR A 183 -15.51 7.28 26.41
CA TYR A 183 -16.45 6.53 27.25
C TYR A 183 -17.75 7.32 27.33
#